data_AF-A0A349QRE6-F1
#
_entry.id   AF-A0A349QRE6-F1
#
_cell.length_a   1.000
_cell.length_b   1.000
_cell.length_c   1.000
_cell.angle_alpha   90.00
_cell.angle_beta   90.00
_cell.angle_gamma   90.00
#
_symmetry.space_group_name_H-M   'P 1'
#
loop_
_entity.id
_entity.type
_entity.pdbx_description
1 polymer ?
#
loop_
_entity_poly.entity_id
_entity_poly.type
_entity_poly.pdbx_seq_one_letter_code
_entity_poly.pdbx_strand_id
1 'polypeptide(L)'
;MKAKWVKTAGLLAAGSLVFSVAYIDGRSGVKNEHTVMSESTGSQINEVSAGVSSTLAEQMENYSKHEADLASGVTDAMSGYLSVTAADMASVSESDRDMTASGQEDETQEDDAAKALADAASEFGYTNLGIAQADGNINVRETPGTEAEIVGKLPNNAGCEIIGTDGEWTQIESGKVKGYVKSEYLLTGEAAVAKAQEVKQTVATVTTTTLYVRDEANTDSHVITMMPEGEELEVLEVLDGWVKINVDSDEGYVSSDYVSIATELPKAQTMTEVRYGQGVSDVRVSLVSYATQFVGNPYVWGGTSLTRGADCSGFVMSVFANYGISLPHSSRAQANCGTKISASDAQPGDLFFYGNGSSINHVAIYIGGGSVVHASSPKSGIKISGAYYRTPVKVVRVINN
;
A
#
# COMPACT_ATOMS: atom_id res chain seq x y z
N MET A 1 3.64 -23.45 19.52
CA MET A 1 3.96 -23.93 18.16
C MET A 1 3.28 -23.00 17.17
N LYS A 2 4.04 -22.34 16.29
CA LYS A 2 3.55 -21.32 15.34
C LYS A 2 2.94 -22.03 14.12
N ALA A 3 1.70 -21.71 13.76
CA ALA A 3 1.08 -22.18 12.52
C ALA A 3 1.62 -21.36 11.33
N LYS A 4 2.16 -22.04 10.31
CA LYS A 4 2.56 -21.44 9.04
C LYS A 4 1.39 -21.55 8.06
N TRP A 5 0.95 -20.44 7.48
CA TRP A 5 0.03 -20.42 6.35
C TRP A 5 0.85 -20.32 5.06
N VAL A 6 0.58 -21.18 4.08
CA VAL A 6 1.14 -21.07 2.73
C VAL A 6 -0.03 -20.68 1.82
N LYS A 7 0.06 -19.50 1.20
CA LYS A 7 -0.83 -19.11 0.09
C LYS A 7 -0.10 -19.43 -1.21
N THR A 8 -0.63 -20.36 -1.98
CA THR A 8 -0.15 -20.63 -3.35
C THR A 8 -1.24 -20.19 -4.32
N ALA A 9 -0.94 -19.21 -5.17
CA ALA A 9 -1.77 -18.84 -6.31
C ALA A 9 -1.22 -19.56 -7.55
N GLY A 10 -2.03 -20.43 -8.17
CA GLY A 10 -1.72 -21.06 -9.44
C GLY A 10 -2.68 -20.56 -10.51
N LEU A 11 -2.15 -19.99 -11.58
CA LEU A 11 -2.91 -19.53 -12.74
C LEU A 11 -3.18 -20.74 -13.66
N LEU A 12 -4.45 -21.06 -13.92
CA LEU A 12 -4.82 -22.02 -14.98
C LEU A 12 -5.29 -21.24 -16.21
N ALA A 13 -4.71 -21.59 -17.36
CA ALA A 13 -5.00 -21.01 -18.66
C ALA A 13 -6.41 -21.43 -19.16
N ALA A 14 -7.42 -20.75 -18.63
CA ALA A 14 -8.73 -20.45 -19.21
C ALA A 14 -9.53 -19.80 -18.06
N GLY A 15 -9.70 -18.48 -18.13
CA GLY A 15 -10.11 -17.63 -17.00
C GLY A 15 -11.24 -18.18 -16.13
N SER A 16 -10.89 -18.61 -14.92
CA SER A 16 -11.75 -18.68 -13.73
C SER A 16 -10.85 -18.89 -12.49
N LEU A 17 -10.88 -17.95 -11.54
CA LEU A 17 -10.20 -18.09 -10.24
C LEU A 17 -11.04 -19.00 -9.32
N VAL A 18 -10.43 -20.07 -8.82
CA VAL A 18 -11.00 -20.91 -7.77
C VAL A 18 -10.13 -20.80 -6.52
N PHE A 19 -10.69 -20.31 -5.42
CA PHE A 19 -10.04 -20.36 -4.11
C PHE A 19 -10.42 -21.66 -3.41
N SER A 20 -9.48 -22.58 -3.29
CA SER A 20 -9.61 -23.77 -2.45
C SER A 20 -8.80 -23.60 -1.16
N VAL A 21 -9.48 -23.59 -0.02
CA VAL A 21 -8.83 -23.64 1.30
C VAL A 21 -8.77 -25.11 1.73
N ALA A 22 -7.58 -25.70 1.77
CA ALA A 22 -7.37 -27.03 2.33
C ALA A 22 -6.89 -26.91 3.79
N TYR A 23 -7.61 -27.57 4.71
CA TYR A 23 -7.21 -27.74 6.10
C TYR A 23 -6.43 -29.05 6.22
N ILE A 24 -5.16 -28.99 6.61
CA ILE A 24 -4.36 -30.18 6.91
C ILE A 24 -4.34 -30.35 8.42
N ASP A 25 -5.16 -31.26 8.95
CA ASP A 25 -5.04 -31.69 10.34
C ASP A 25 -3.94 -32.76 10.44
N GLY A 26 -2.90 -32.46 11.21
CA GLY A 26 -1.79 -33.37 11.44
C GLY A 26 -2.14 -34.44 12.46
N ARG A 27 -2.79 -35.53 12.04
CA ARG A 27 -2.80 -36.80 12.81
C ARG A 27 -2.72 -38.02 11.89
N SER A 28 -1.75 -38.87 12.21
CA SER A 28 -1.53 -40.17 11.58
C SER A 28 -2.60 -41.17 12.02
N GLY A 29 -3.26 -41.81 11.05
CA GLY A 29 -4.03 -43.05 11.22
C GLY A 29 -5.56 -42.89 11.34
N VAL A 30 -6.28 -43.32 10.29
CA VAL A 30 -7.44 -44.26 10.26
C VAL A 30 -8.22 -44.08 8.94
N LYS A 31 -8.73 -45.21 8.43
CA LYS A 31 -9.21 -45.48 7.05
C LYS A 31 -10.61 -44.94 6.71
N ASN A 32 -10.80 -44.66 5.40
CA ASN A 32 -11.98 -44.62 4.52
C ASN A 32 -13.41 -44.69 5.10
N GLU A 33 -14.35 -43.89 4.56
CA GLU A 33 -15.30 -44.31 3.49
C GLU A 33 -16.37 -43.23 3.18
N HIS A 34 -16.85 -43.27 1.92
CA HIS A 34 -18.14 -42.82 1.39
C HIS A 34 -18.38 -41.39 0.81
N THR A 35 -18.34 -41.36 -0.53
CA THR A 35 -19.38 -40.94 -1.51
C THR A 35 -20.21 -39.67 -1.25
N VAL A 36 -20.13 -38.71 -2.18
CA VAL A 36 -21.28 -37.86 -2.55
C VAL A 36 -21.44 -37.84 -4.07
N MET A 37 -22.65 -38.19 -4.49
CA MET A 37 -23.14 -38.26 -5.86
C MET A 37 -23.19 -36.87 -6.50
N SER A 38 -22.66 -36.73 -7.72
CA SER A 38 -23.01 -35.63 -8.63
C SER A 38 -24.01 -36.13 -9.66
N GLU A 39 -25.26 -35.67 -9.58
CA GLU A 39 -26.22 -35.83 -10.67
C GLU A 39 -25.95 -34.81 -11.78
N SER A 40 -25.99 -35.35 -13.00
CA SER A 40 -25.82 -34.69 -14.28
C SER A 40 -27.16 -34.19 -14.80
N THR A 41 -27.18 -32.96 -15.32
CA THR A 41 -28.07 -32.58 -16.43
C THR A 41 -27.20 -31.99 -17.53
N GLY A 42 -27.03 -32.76 -18.60
CA GLY A 42 -26.21 -32.39 -19.76
C GLY A 42 -26.98 -31.73 -20.91
N SER A 43 -26.21 -31.56 -22.00
CA SER A 43 -26.56 -31.15 -23.38
C SER A 43 -26.52 -29.62 -23.57
N GLN A 44 -25.74 -29.01 -24.47
CA GLN A 44 -25.07 -29.40 -25.74
C GLN A 44 -23.75 -28.57 -25.81
N ILE A 45 -22.63 -28.96 -26.44
CA ILE A 45 -22.36 -29.03 -27.88
C ILE A 45 -21.11 -29.91 -28.10
N ASN A 46 -21.17 -30.71 -29.16
CA ASN A 46 -20.18 -31.68 -29.62
C ASN A 46 -19.16 -31.04 -30.60
N GLU A 47 -18.00 -31.69 -30.74
CA GLU A 47 -17.06 -31.62 -31.87
C GLU A 47 -16.17 -30.38 -32.05
N VAL A 48 -14.95 -30.42 -31.48
CA VAL A 48 -13.68 -30.49 -32.25
C VAL A 48 -12.61 -31.19 -31.39
N SER A 49 -12.72 -32.51 -31.21
CA SER A 49 -11.71 -33.35 -30.51
C SER A 49 -11.27 -34.47 -31.43
N ALA A 50 -10.54 -34.10 -32.49
CA ALA A 50 -9.75 -35.00 -33.30
C ALA A 50 -8.65 -34.18 -33.98
N GLY A 51 -7.72 -33.67 -33.19
CA GLY A 51 -6.68 -32.80 -33.74
C GLY A 51 -5.60 -32.31 -32.78
N VAL A 52 -5.51 -32.78 -31.53
CA VAL A 52 -4.35 -32.47 -30.67
C VAL A 52 -4.15 -33.58 -29.63
N SER A 53 -3.91 -34.82 -30.09
CA SER A 53 -3.54 -35.94 -29.19
C SER A 53 -2.26 -36.65 -29.63
N SER A 54 -1.42 -35.99 -30.43
CA SER A 54 -0.12 -36.54 -30.87
C SER A 54 1.07 -35.62 -30.63
N THR A 55 0.91 -34.41 -30.08
CA THR A 55 2.05 -33.48 -29.85
C THR A 55 2.42 -33.25 -28.39
N LEU A 56 1.69 -33.85 -27.43
CA LEU A 56 2.01 -33.73 -26.00
C LEU A 56 2.70 -34.96 -25.41
N ALA A 57 2.75 -36.08 -26.16
CA ALA A 57 3.52 -37.27 -25.77
C ALA A 57 4.99 -37.22 -26.26
N GLU A 58 5.31 -36.43 -27.30
CA GLU A 58 6.67 -36.30 -27.83
C GLU A 58 7.51 -35.20 -27.15
N GLN A 59 6.95 -34.33 -26.31
CA GLN A 59 7.71 -33.28 -25.61
C GLN A 59 8.03 -33.59 -24.14
N MET A 60 7.52 -34.70 -23.58
CA MET A 60 7.85 -35.13 -22.21
C MET A 60 8.94 -36.22 -22.15
N GLU A 61 9.45 -36.71 -23.29
CA GLU A 61 10.58 -37.65 -23.33
C GLU A 61 11.95 -36.95 -23.54
N ASN A 62 11.96 -35.65 -23.85
CA ASN A 62 13.18 -34.88 -24.13
C ASN A 62 13.70 -34.06 -22.94
N TYR A 63 13.01 -34.09 -21.78
CA TYR A 63 13.36 -33.29 -20.60
C TYR A 63 13.88 -34.11 -19.40
N SER A 64 14.04 -35.44 -19.53
CA SER A 64 14.61 -36.30 -18.48
C SER A 64 15.94 -36.97 -18.88
N LYS A 65 16.61 -36.48 -19.94
CA LYS A 65 17.93 -36.98 -20.39
C LYS A 65 19.03 -35.91 -20.46
N HIS A 66 18.81 -34.70 -19.94
CA HIS A 66 19.82 -33.62 -19.96
C HIS A 66 20.34 -33.23 -18.56
N GLU A 67 20.28 -34.12 -17.57
CA GLU A 67 20.93 -33.91 -16.25
C GLU A 67 21.75 -35.12 -15.76
N ALA A 68 22.17 -36.02 -16.65
CA ALA A 68 23.01 -37.17 -16.26
C ALA A 68 24.20 -37.48 -17.20
N ASP A 69 24.63 -36.53 -18.04
CA ASP A 69 25.82 -36.68 -18.92
C ASP A 69 26.77 -35.46 -18.89
N LEU A 70 26.74 -34.67 -17.81
CA LEU A 70 27.70 -33.58 -17.56
C LEU A 70 28.59 -33.85 -16.33
N ALA A 71 28.90 -35.13 -16.10
CA ALA A 71 29.78 -35.57 -15.02
C ALA A 71 30.57 -36.85 -15.39
N SER A 72 31.28 -36.87 -16.53
CA SER A 72 32.41 -37.79 -16.76
C SER A 72 33.40 -37.38 -17.88
N GLY A 73 33.49 -36.09 -18.20
CA GLY A 73 34.31 -35.58 -19.33
C GLY A 73 35.48 -34.67 -18.95
N VAL A 74 35.95 -34.69 -17.70
CA VAL A 74 37.07 -33.85 -17.22
C VAL A 74 38.07 -34.69 -16.44
N THR A 75 38.70 -35.67 -17.12
CA THR A 75 39.98 -36.30 -16.73
C THR A 75 40.50 -37.12 -17.93
N ASP A 76 41.08 -36.47 -18.95
CA ASP A 76 42.13 -37.03 -19.84
C ASP A 76 42.36 -36.10 -21.05
N ALA A 77 42.95 -34.94 -20.83
CA ALA A 77 43.61 -34.13 -21.88
C ALA A 77 44.45 -32.98 -21.29
N MET A 78 45.23 -33.24 -20.23
CA MET A 78 46.25 -32.31 -19.73
C MET A 78 47.47 -33.06 -19.19
N SER A 79 48.11 -33.84 -20.07
CA SER A 79 49.48 -34.27 -19.87
C SER A 79 50.21 -34.24 -21.21
N GLY A 80 51.10 -33.26 -21.35
CA GLY A 80 51.90 -33.06 -22.55
C GLY A 80 51.69 -31.68 -23.15
N TYR A 81 52.27 -30.65 -22.52
CA TYR A 81 53.05 -29.58 -23.19
C TYR A 81 53.44 -28.54 -22.13
N LEU A 82 54.36 -28.93 -21.24
CA LEU A 82 55.10 -28.05 -20.36
C LEU A 82 56.54 -28.57 -20.34
N SER A 83 57.39 -28.00 -21.19
CA SER A 83 58.85 -27.82 -20.98
C SER A 83 59.55 -27.52 -22.31
N VAL A 84 59.68 -26.24 -22.66
CA VAL A 84 60.96 -25.72 -23.17
C VAL A 84 61.18 -24.32 -22.59
N THR A 85 62.43 -24.08 -22.25
CA THR A 85 63.00 -23.17 -21.27
C THR A 85 63.21 -21.74 -21.74
N ALA A 86 63.41 -20.86 -20.76
CA ALA A 86 63.95 -19.51 -20.92
C ALA A 86 65.33 -19.51 -21.61
N ALA A 87 65.34 -19.29 -22.93
CA ALA A 87 66.48 -18.80 -23.71
C ALA A 87 66.04 -18.56 -25.16
N ASP A 88 65.20 -17.55 -25.40
CA ASP A 88 65.03 -16.92 -26.72
C ASP A 88 64.41 -15.50 -26.59
N MET A 89 64.84 -14.78 -25.54
CA MET A 89 64.66 -13.33 -25.42
C MET A 89 65.86 -12.66 -26.10
N ALA A 90 65.82 -12.50 -27.41
CA ALA A 90 66.70 -11.58 -28.12
C ALA A 90 66.04 -11.06 -29.42
N SER A 91 65.97 -9.73 -29.52
CA SER A 91 65.66 -8.91 -30.68
C SER A 91 64.22 -8.93 -31.23
N VAL A 92 63.39 -7.98 -30.78
CA VAL A 92 62.88 -6.93 -31.68
C VAL A 92 62.59 -5.66 -30.87
N SER A 93 62.79 -4.53 -31.55
CA SER A 93 63.16 -3.21 -31.07
C SER A 93 62.02 -2.33 -30.59
N GLU A 94 62.41 -1.31 -29.83
CA GLU A 94 61.63 -0.18 -29.33
C GLU A 94 60.95 0.63 -30.44
N SER A 95 59.64 0.45 -30.62
CA SER A 95 58.72 1.47 -31.12
C SER A 95 57.31 0.92 -30.97
N ASP A 96 56.67 1.21 -29.82
CA ASP A 96 55.20 1.22 -29.60
C ASP A 96 54.93 1.31 -28.09
N ARG A 97 55.44 2.39 -27.47
CA ARG A 97 55.17 2.79 -26.08
C ARG A 97 54.45 4.14 -26.04
N ASP A 98 53.44 4.28 -26.88
CA ASP A 98 52.47 5.36 -26.76
C ASP A 98 51.12 4.83 -27.26
N MET A 99 50.01 5.24 -26.65
CA MET A 99 48.62 4.76 -26.86
C MET A 99 48.08 3.68 -25.89
N THR A 100 48.25 3.82 -24.58
CA THR A 100 47.35 3.17 -23.59
C THR A 100 47.06 4.04 -22.35
N ALA A 101 46.77 5.33 -22.55
CA ALA A 101 46.42 6.26 -21.45
C ALA A 101 45.13 7.08 -21.72
N SER A 102 44.17 6.55 -22.47
CA SER A 102 42.89 7.25 -22.73
C SER A 102 41.64 6.47 -22.29
N GLY A 103 41.80 5.33 -21.61
CA GLY A 103 40.67 4.47 -21.19
C GLY A 103 40.43 4.42 -19.69
N GLN A 104 41.20 5.16 -18.89
CA GLN A 104 41.17 5.07 -17.43
C GLN A 104 40.74 6.38 -16.75
N GLU A 105 40.61 7.47 -17.51
CA GLU A 105 40.12 8.76 -17.01
C GLU A 105 38.60 8.90 -17.14
N ASP A 106 37.98 8.23 -18.13
CA ASP A 106 36.52 8.26 -18.39
C ASP A 106 35.73 7.44 -17.35
N GLU A 107 36.17 6.21 -17.03
CA GLU A 107 35.49 5.36 -16.04
C GLU A 107 35.53 5.97 -14.62
N THR A 108 36.60 6.68 -14.27
CA THR A 108 36.70 7.37 -12.96
C THR A 108 35.79 8.60 -12.85
N GLN A 109 35.49 9.29 -13.96
CA GLN A 109 34.60 10.45 -13.93
C GLN A 109 33.12 10.06 -13.85
N GLU A 110 32.71 8.98 -14.52
CA GLU A 110 31.34 8.46 -14.42
C GLU A 110 31.02 7.96 -13.01
N ASP A 111 31.96 7.26 -12.36
CA ASP A 111 31.81 6.80 -10.97
C ASP A 111 31.76 7.96 -9.96
N ASP A 112 32.57 9.01 -10.17
CA ASP A 112 32.56 10.20 -9.32
C ASP A 112 31.28 11.04 -9.50
N ALA A 113 30.75 11.14 -10.72
CA ALA A 113 29.50 11.85 -11.01
C ALA A 113 28.27 11.11 -10.47
N ALA A 114 28.20 9.79 -10.65
CA ALA A 114 27.14 8.95 -10.09
C ALA A 114 27.13 9.02 -8.54
N LYS A 115 28.31 9.06 -7.93
CA LYS A 115 28.46 9.22 -6.48
C LYS A 115 28.03 10.60 -6.01
N ALA A 116 28.40 11.67 -6.71
CA ALA A 116 27.96 13.03 -6.39
C ALA A 116 26.42 13.20 -6.48
N LEU A 117 25.79 12.54 -7.46
CA LEU A 117 24.34 12.48 -7.59
C LEU A 117 23.67 11.73 -6.43
N ALA A 118 24.24 10.59 -6.04
CA ALA A 118 23.76 9.82 -4.90
C ALA A 118 23.90 10.61 -3.58
N ASP A 119 25.03 11.30 -3.39
CA ASP A 119 25.26 12.15 -2.23
C ASP A 119 24.24 13.31 -2.18
N ALA A 120 23.95 13.95 -3.32
CA ALA A 120 22.94 15.01 -3.40
C ALA A 120 21.50 14.49 -3.19
N ALA A 121 21.16 13.31 -3.70
CA ALA A 121 19.88 12.66 -3.45
C ALA A 121 19.71 12.29 -1.96
N SER A 122 20.81 11.90 -1.31
CA SER A 122 20.80 11.51 0.10
C SER A 122 20.46 12.67 1.05
N GLU A 123 20.68 13.93 0.65
CA GLU A 123 20.23 15.13 1.39
C GLU A 123 18.71 15.11 1.62
N PHE A 124 17.96 14.52 0.67
CA PHE A 124 16.51 14.37 0.73
C PHE A 124 16.07 12.98 1.20
N GLY A 125 17.00 12.11 1.59
CA GLY A 125 16.72 10.75 2.07
C GLY A 125 16.53 9.71 0.96
N TYR A 126 16.98 9.97 -0.26
CA TYR A 126 16.85 9.05 -1.41
C TYR A 126 18.20 8.49 -1.84
N THR A 127 18.22 7.25 -2.31
CA THR A 127 19.41 6.63 -2.93
C THR A 127 19.36 6.79 -4.45
N ASN A 128 18.17 6.61 -5.02
CA ASN A 128 17.89 6.79 -6.44
C ASN A 128 16.67 7.70 -6.61
N LEU A 129 16.94 9.00 -6.62
CA LEU A 129 15.90 10.02 -6.64
C LEU A 129 15.20 10.13 -8.01
N GLY A 130 13.87 10.04 -7.97
CA GLY A 130 12.97 10.48 -9.01
C GLY A 130 12.14 11.69 -8.56
N ILE A 131 11.83 12.59 -9.48
CA ILE A 131 10.88 13.69 -9.25
C ILE A 131 9.74 13.60 -10.27
N ALA A 132 8.52 13.67 -9.77
CA ALA A 132 7.31 13.71 -10.59
C ALA A 132 7.25 15.00 -11.43
N GLN A 133 7.03 14.85 -12.73
CA GLN A 133 6.80 15.95 -13.66
C GLN A 133 5.57 15.67 -14.53
N ALA A 134 4.44 16.32 -14.19
CA ALA A 134 3.20 16.24 -14.94
C ALA A 134 2.30 17.48 -14.69
N ASP A 135 1.34 17.76 -15.57
CA ASP A 135 0.36 18.85 -15.41
C ASP A 135 -0.69 18.62 -14.29
N GLY A 136 -0.42 17.65 -13.39
CA GLY A 136 -1.31 17.25 -12.30
C GLY A 136 -0.74 16.07 -11.52
N ASN A 137 -1.63 15.28 -10.91
CA ASN A 137 -1.21 14.10 -10.15
C ASN A 137 -1.01 12.87 -11.06
N ILE A 138 0.12 12.21 -10.93
CA ILE A 138 0.42 10.94 -11.58
C ILE A 138 -0.29 9.82 -10.80
N ASN A 139 -0.90 8.87 -11.51
CA ASN A 139 -1.47 7.68 -10.88
C ASN A 139 -0.37 6.65 -10.61
N VAL A 140 -0.19 6.29 -9.34
CA VAL A 140 0.67 5.17 -8.94
C VAL A 140 -0.17 3.90 -8.95
N ARG A 141 0.29 2.86 -9.65
CA ARG A 141 -0.49 1.63 -9.89
C ARG A 141 0.14 0.41 -9.25
N GLU A 142 -0.66 -0.59 -8.91
CA GLU A 142 -0.15 -1.81 -8.27
C GLU A 142 0.78 -2.61 -9.21
N THR A 143 0.43 -2.68 -10.50
CA THR A 143 1.20 -3.34 -11.55
C THR A 143 1.38 -2.43 -12.76
N PRO A 144 2.35 -2.70 -13.65
CA PRO A 144 2.46 -1.99 -14.93
C PRO A 144 1.17 -2.10 -15.75
N GLY A 145 0.68 -0.98 -16.30
CA GLY A 145 -0.46 -0.94 -17.22
C GLY A 145 -1.51 0.13 -16.91
N THR A 146 -2.20 0.64 -17.93
CA THR A 146 -3.19 1.74 -17.77
C THR A 146 -4.51 1.32 -17.11
N GLU A 147 -4.79 0.02 -17.11
CA GLU A 147 -6.00 -0.56 -16.50
C GLU A 147 -5.75 -1.13 -15.10
N ALA A 148 -4.49 -1.11 -14.63
CA ALA A 148 -4.13 -1.62 -13.31
C ALA A 148 -4.71 -0.75 -12.18
N GLU A 149 -4.97 -1.37 -11.03
CA GLU A 149 -5.51 -0.69 -9.85
C GLU A 149 -4.61 0.47 -9.41
N ILE A 150 -5.21 1.61 -9.10
CA ILE A 150 -4.50 2.79 -8.63
C ILE A 150 -4.36 2.67 -7.11
N VAL A 151 -3.12 2.65 -6.62
CA VAL A 151 -2.78 2.52 -5.20
C VAL A 151 -2.41 3.85 -4.55
N GLY A 152 -2.07 4.86 -5.36
CA GLY A 152 -1.83 6.21 -4.87
C GLY A 152 -1.81 7.27 -5.97
N LYS A 153 -1.67 8.52 -5.53
CA LYS A 153 -1.49 9.70 -6.36
C LYS A 153 -0.17 10.33 -6.01
N LEU A 154 0.71 10.48 -7.00
CA LEU A 154 1.98 11.18 -6.85
C LEU A 154 1.78 12.61 -7.38
N PRO A 155 1.75 13.63 -6.51
CA PRO A 155 1.61 15.02 -6.93
C PRO A 155 2.76 15.46 -7.83
N ASN A 156 2.54 16.48 -8.66
CA ASN A 156 3.63 17.11 -9.39
C ASN A 156 4.69 17.63 -8.40
N ASN A 157 5.97 17.56 -8.79
CA ASN A 157 7.14 17.89 -7.96
C ASN A 157 7.40 16.96 -6.77
N ALA A 158 6.61 15.92 -6.57
CA ALA A 158 6.84 14.96 -5.50
C ALA A 158 8.08 14.09 -5.76
N GLY A 159 8.82 13.79 -4.70
CA GLY A 159 9.99 12.92 -4.70
C GLY A 159 9.62 11.45 -4.51
N CYS A 160 10.36 10.56 -5.18
CA CYS A 160 10.23 9.13 -5.03
C CYS A 160 11.58 8.41 -5.14
N GLU A 161 11.71 7.29 -4.43
CA GLU A 161 12.79 6.34 -4.62
C GLU A 161 12.47 5.45 -5.83
N ILE A 162 13.41 5.35 -6.77
CA ILE A 162 13.29 4.50 -7.94
C ILE A 162 13.88 3.12 -7.62
N ILE A 163 12.99 2.12 -7.58
CA ILE A 163 13.35 0.74 -7.26
C ILE A 163 13.85 0.02 -8.53
N GLY A 164 13.21 0.28 -9.66
CA GLY A 164 13.58 -0.34 -10.93
C GLY A 164 12.66 0.07 -12.07
N THR A 165 13.09 -0.17 -13.31
CA THR A 165 12.34 0.16 -14.52
C THR A 165 12.08 -1.10 -15.33
N ASP A 166 10.83 -1.29 -15.74
CA ASP A 166 10.35 -2.37 -16.58
C ASP A 166 9.61 -1.77 -17.80
N GLY A 167 10.33 -1.68 -18.92
CA GLY A 167 9.83 -1.07 -20.15
C GLY A 167 9.50 0.41 -19.96
N GLU A 168 8.22 0.77 -20.17
CA GLU A 168 7.71 2.15 -20.02
C GLU A 168 7.28 2.50 -18.59
N TRP A 169 7.40 1.55 -17.66
CA TRP A 169 6.95 1.69 -16.28
C TRP A 169 8.14 1.64 -15.33
N THR A 170 8.14 2.54 -14.35
CA THR A 170 9.13 2.59 -13.28
C THR A 170 8.44 2.27 -11.97
N GLN A 171 8.96 1.29 -11.25
CA GLN A 171 8.56 0.98 -9.89
C GLN A 171 9.19 2.01 -8.94
N ILE A 172 8.36 2.62 -8.11
CA ILE A 172 8.74 3.66 -7.19
C ILE A 172 8.22 3.38 -5.77
N GLU A 173 8.87 4.03 -4.81
CA GLU A 173 8.41 4.18 -3.43
C GLU A 173 8.42 5.67 -3.04
N SER A 174 7.28 6.18 -2.57
CA SER A 174 7.16 7.58 -2.12
C SER A 174 6.23 7.64 -0.92
N GLY A 175 6.76 8.02 0.24
CA GLY A 175 6.04 7.97 1.50
C GLY A 175 5.55 6.55 1.81
N LYS A 176 4.23 6.37 1.96
CA LYS A 176 3.60 5.06 2.21
C LYS A 176 3.22 4.31 0.93
N VAL A 177 3.40 4.92 -0.25
CA VAL A 177 2.94 4.37 -1.53
C VAL A 177 4.09 3.65 -2.23
N LYS A 178 3.87 2.39 -2.61
CA LYS A 178 4.73 1.65 -3.54
C LYS A 178 3.93 1.20 -4.74
N GLY A 179 4.50 1.33 -5.94
CA GLY A 179 3.83 0.90 -7.16
C GLY A 179 4.55 1.39 -8.42
N TYR A 180 3.83 1.40 -9.54
CA TYR A 180 4.35 1.70 -10.85
C TYR A 180 3.78 3.01 -11.38
N VAL A 181 4.64 3.84 -11.93
CA VAL A 181 4.29 5.04 -12.70
C VAL A 181 4.93 4.93 -14.08
N LYS A 182 4.42 5.68 -15.06
CA LYS A 182 5.09 5.74 -16.36
C LYS A 182 6.39 6.52 -16.24
N SER A 183 7.45 6.00 -16.84
CA SER A 183 8.80 6.60 -16.77
C SER A 183 8.86 7.98 -17.42
N GLU A 184 8.01 8.27 -18.41
CA GLU A 184 7.93 9.59 -19.07
C GLU A 184 7.57 10.74 -18.14
N TYR A 185 6.95 10.44 -16.97
CA TYR A 185 6.56 11.45 -15.98
C TYR A 185 7.53 11.56 -14.81
N LEU A 186 8.70 10.93 -14.90
CA LEU A 186 9.75 11.01 -13.88
C LEU A 186 11.00 11.67 -14.44
N LEU A 187 11.44 12.74 -13.77
CA LEU A 187 12.81 13.20 -13.87
C LEU A 187 13.71 12.27 -13.05
N THR A 188 14.92 12.02 -13.54
CA THR A 188 15.94 11.19 -12.88
C THR A 188 17.32 11.87 -12.98
N GLY A 189 18.29 11.40 -12.20
CA GLY A 189 19.67 11.89 -12.25
C GLY A 189 19.78 13.38 -11.92
N GLU A 190 20.64 14.09 -12.66
CA GLU A 190 20.95 15.51 -12.41
C GLU A 190 19.70 16.41 -12.50
N ALA A 191 18.80 16.12 -13.44
CA ALA A 191 17.54 16.86 -13.58
C ALA A 191 16.64 16.70 -12.34
N ALA A 192 16.60 15.50 -11.76
CA ALA A 192 15.84 15.26 -10.53
C ALA A 192 16.44 16.01 -9.34
N VAL A 193 17.76 15.97 -9.18
CA VAL A 193 18.45 16.69 -8.09
C VAL A 193 18.26 18.20 -8.21
N ALA A 194 18.41 18.76 -9.42
CA ALA A 194 18.17 20.18 -9.67
C ALA A 194 16.72 20.56 -9.34
N LYS A 195 15.75 19.72 -9.75
CA LYS A 195 14.33 19.98 -9.45
C LYS A 195 14.02 19.85 -7.96
N ALA A 196 14.63 18.90 -7.25
CA ALA A 196 14.48 18.73 -5.82
C ALA A 196 14.90 19.98 -5.04
N GLN A 197 16.01 20.61 -5.43
CA GLN A 197 16.47 21.86 -4.81
C GLN A 197 15.50 23.04 -5.04
N GLU A 198 14.76 23.04 -6.15
CA GLU A 198 13.74 24.05 -6.47
C GLU A 198 12.45 23.84 -5.67
N VAL A 199 12.03 22.58 -5.49
CA VAL A 199 10.69 22.22 -4.99
C VAL A 199 10.66 21.72 -3.55
N LYS A 200 11.80 21.70 -2.88
CA LYS A 200 11.90 21.37 -1.46
C LYS A 200 11.01 22.26 -0.62
N GLN A 201 10.39 21.65 0.38
CA GLN A 201 9.50 22.31 1.32
C GLN A 201 10.01 22.09 2.74
N THR A 202 9.74 23.05 3.61
CA THR A 202 9.98 22.87 5.04
C THR A 202 8.73 22.25 5.65
N VAL A 203 8.90 21.12 6.32
CA VAL A 203 7.81 20.35 6.93
C VAL A 203 8.06 20.27 8.43
N ALA A 204 7.00 20.43 9.22
CA ALA A 204 7.01 20.24 10.66
C ALA A 204 6.26 18.95 10.99
N THR A 205 6.96 17.96 11.55
CA THR A 205 6.37 16.71 12.02
C THR A 205 6.02 16.81 13.50
N VAL A 206 4.78 16.52 13.87
CA VAL A 206 4.32 16.60 15.26
C VAL A 206 4.97 15.50 16.13
N THR A 207 5.59 15.89 17.24
CA THR A 207 6.31 14.97 18.16
C THR A 207 5.59 14.75 19.49
N THR A 208 4.40 15.34 19.66
CA THR A 208 3.55 15.20 20.85
C THR A 208 2.24 14.48 20.50
N THR A 209 1.63 13.80 21.47
CA THR A 209 0.35 13.07 21.28
C THR A 209 -0.75 13.97 20.73
N THR A 210 -0.76 15.24 21.09
CA THR A 210 -1.76 16.21 20.63
C THR A 210 -1.18 17.60 20.61
N LEU A 211 -1.02 18.15 19.41
CA LEU A 211 -0.54 19.50 19.18
C LEU A 211 -1.71 20.44 18.94
N TYR A 212 -1.72 21.57 19.66
CA TYR A 212 -2.71 22.62 19.45
C TYR A 212 -2.23 23.59 18.38
N VAL A 213 -3.03 23.76 17.33
CA VAL A 213 -2.83 24.80 16.32
C VAL A 213 -3.62 26.03 16.72
N ARG A 214 -2.99 27.19 16.70
CA ARG A 214 -3.52 28.44 17.25
C ARG A 214 -3.62 29.53 16.19
N ASP A 215 -4.51 30.49 16.42
CA ASP A 215 -4.68 31.69 15.57
C ASP A 215 -3.52 32.70 15.69
N GLU A 216 -2.82 32.73 16.83
CA GLU A 216 -1.68 33.60 17.07
C GLU A 216 -0.51 32.83 17.71
N ALA A 217 0.71 33.39 17.61
CA ALA A 217 1.94 32.85 18.20
C ALA A 217 2.01 33.07 19.74
N ASN A 218 0.98 32.64 20.46
CA ASN A 218 0.94 32.67 21.92
C ASN A 218 0.04 31.56 22.50
N THR A 219 0.15 31.27 23.79
CA THR A 219 -0.59 30.16 24.44
C THR A 219 -2.01 30.51 24.86
N ASP A 220 -2.40 31.78 24.80
CA ASP A 220 -3.68 32.29 25.31
C ASP A 220 -4.73 32.45 24.20
N SER A 221 -4.29 32.37 22.95
CA SER A 221 -5.10 32.58 21.76
C SER A 221 -6.01 31.37 21.44
N HIS A 222 -6.94 31.54 20.51
CA HIS A 222 -7.92 30.51 20.16
C HIS A 222 -7.24 29.31 19.48
N VAL A 223 -7.58 28.10 19.92
CA VAL A 223 -7.16 26.86 19.27
C VAL A 223 -8.06 26.63 18.06
N ILE A 224 -7.50 26.75 16.85
CA ILE A 224 -8.18 26.48 15.58
C ILE A 224 -8.49 24.99 15.48
N THR A 225 -7.48 24.15 15.70
CA THR A 225 -7.59 22.70 15.57
C THR A 225 -6.52 21.96 16.38
N MET A 226 -6.59 20.64 16.38
CA MET A 226 -5.70 19.73 17.11
C MET A 226 -5.11 18.72 16.13
N MET A 227 -3.79 18.57 16.16
CA MET A 227 -3.06 17.62 15.31
C MET A 227 -2.54 16.43 16.13
N PRO A 228 -2.68 15.19 15.63
CA PRO A 228 -2.11 14.01 16.28
C PRO A 228 -0.60 13.95 16.12
N GLU A 229 0.04 13.11 16.94
CA GLU A 229 1.46 12.76 16.78
C GLU A 229 1.75 12.17 15.39
N GLY A 230 2.88 12.57 14.81
CA GLY A 230 3.34 12.12 13.50
C GLY A 230 2.73 12.85 12.31
N GLU A 231 1.81 13.79 12.52
CA GLU A 231 1.26 14.61 11.43
C GLU A 231 2.36 15.49 10.81
N GLU A 232 2.42 15.54 9.47
CA GLU A 232 3.34 16.38 8.71
C GLU A 232 2.63 17.66 8.27
N LEU A 233 3.16 18.82 8.66
CA LEU A 233 2.55 20.13 8.45
C LEU A 233 3.44 20.98 7.54
N GLU A 234 2.84 21.63 6.53
CA GLU A 234 3.56 22.57 5.66
C GLU A 234 3.94 23.83 6.46
N VAL A 235 5.23 24.12 6.55
CA VAL A 235 5.74 25.29 7.27
C VAL A 235 5.81 26.49 6.34
N LEU A 236 5.13 27.56 6.73
CA LEU A 236 5.16 28.86 6.05
C LEU A 236 6.28 29.75 6.60
N GLU A 237 6.48 29.74 7.92
CA GLU A 237 7.48 30.59 8.58
C GLU A 237 7.93 29.97 9.91
N VAL A 238 9.23 30.07 10.23
CA VAL A 238 9.79 29.66 11.52
C VAL A 238 10.10 30.91 12.34
N LEU A 239 9.47 31.04 13.50
CA LEU A 239 9.61 32.14 14.46
C LEU A 239 10.31 31.64 15.74
N ASP A 240 10.68 32.56 16.63
CA ASP A 240 11.27 32.21 17.92
C ASP A 240 10.22 31.53 18.83
N GLY A 241 10.37 30.23 19.04
CA GLY A 241 9.44 29.40 19.85
C GLY A 241 8.15 28.96 19.13
N TRP A 242 7.90 29.44 17.92
CA TRP A 242 6.66 29.21 17.17
C TRP A 242 6.93 28.90 15.70
N VAL A 243 6.05 28.12 15.09
CA VAL A 243 6.09 27.78 13.67
C VAL A 243 4.74 28.12 13.07
N LYS A 244 4.75 28.95 12.04
CA LYS A 244 3.58 29.25 11.25
C LYS A 244 3.41 28.17 10.19
N ILE A 245 2.23 27.58 10.14
CA ILE A 245 1.90 26.45 9.27
C ILE A 245 0.67 26.74 8.42
N ASN A 246 0.53 26.01 7.32
CA ASN A 246 -0.71 25.93 6.55
C ASN A 246 -1.54 24.74 7.05
N VAL A 247 -2.83 24.97 7.33
CA VAL A 247 -3.79 23.96 7.75
C VAL A 247 -5.10 24.17 7.00
N ASP A 248 -5.46 23.23 6.12
CA ASP A 248 -6.75 23.22 5.40
C ASP A 248 -7.08 24.53 4.66
N SER A 249 -6.08 25.25 4.15
CA SER A 249 -6.17 26.57 3.49
C SER A 249 -6.26 27.79 4.43
N ASP A 250 -6.18 27.58 5.74
CA ASP A 250 -6.01 28.61 6.75
C ASP A 250 -4.58 28.60 7.31
N GLU A 251 -4.14 29.71 7.90
CA GLU A 251 -2.84 29.80 8.57
C GLU A 251 -3.00 29.58 10.07
N GLY A 252 -2.04 28.89 10.69
CA GLY A 252 -2.02 28.68 12.14
C GLY A 252 -0.61 28.67 12.71
N TYR A 253 -0.51 28.71 14.04
CA TYR A 253 0.73 28.70 14.79
C TYR A 253 0.81 27.49 15.70
N VAL A 254 1.96 26.82 15.69
CA VAL A 254 2.29 25.72 16.58
C VAL A 254 3.57 26.01 17.33
N SER A 255 3.71 25.48 18.55
CA SER A 255 4.95 25.65 19.32
C SER A 255 6.07 24.78 18.73
N SER A 256 7.27 25.36 18.57
CA SER A 256 8.45 24.66 18.06
C SER A 256 8.91 23.52 18.96
N ASP A 257 8.53 23.52 20.24
CA ASP A 257 8.91 22.50 21.22
C ASP A 257 8.26 21.13 20.95
N TYR A 258 7.20 21.12 20.13
CA TYR A 258 6.38 19.94 19.87
C TYR A 258 6.38 19.51 18.40
N VAL A 259 7.30 20.06 17.61
CA VAL A 259 7.47 19.70 16.20
C VAL A 259 8.94 19.51 15.86
N SER A 260 9.22 18.55 14.99
CA SER A 260 10.53 18.39 14.35
C SER A 260 10.46 19.02 12.96
N ILE A 261 11.32 20.00 12.69
CA ILE A 261 11.36 20.69 11.41
C ILE A 261 12.42 20.04 10.52
N ALA A 262 12.04 19.63 9.32
CA ALA A 262 12.93 19.07 8.31
C ALA A 262 12.63 19.66 6.94
N THR A 263 13.63 19.66 6.07
CA THR A 263 13.45 20.00 4.66
C THR A 263 13.24 18.71 3.89
N GLU A 264 12.09 18.57 3.24
CA GLU A 264 11.70 17.35 2.55
C GLU A 264 11.04 17.68 1.20
N LEU A 265 10.87 16.64 0.38
CA LEU A 265 10.12 16.74 -0.87
C LEU A 265 8.67 16.33 -0.64
N PRO A 266 7.70 16.86 -1.42
CA PRO A 266 6.34 16.33 -1.42
C PRO A 266 6.35 14.83 -1.70
N LYS A 267 5.46 14.09 -1.05
CA LYS A 267 5.37 12.63 -1.17
C LYS A 267 4.07 12.22 -1.86
N ALA A 268 4.03 10.99 -2.37
CA ALA A 268 2.80 10.40 -2.86
C ALA A 268 1.78 10.25 -1.72
N GLN A 269 0.52 10.47 -2.08
CA GLN A 269 -0.62 10.25 -1.21
C GLN A 269 -1.23 8.89 -1.54
N THR A 270 -1.53 8.10 -0.51
CA THR A 270 -2.31 6.86 -0.67
C THR A 270 -3.71 7.18 -1.18
N MET A 271 -4.38 6.23 -1.86
CA MET A 271 -5.79 6.43 -2.23
C MET A 271 -6.70 6.64 -1.01
N THR A 272 -6.30 6.12 0.15
CA THR A 272 -6.90 6.39 1.46
C THR A 272 -6.84 7.88 1.79
N GLU A 273 -5.65 8.46 1.81
CA GLU A 273 -5.43 9.86 2.17
C GLU A 273 -6.12 10.81 1.18
N VAL A 274 -6.10 10.50 -0.11
CA VAL A 274 -6.80 11.29 -1.15
C VAL A 274 -8.31 11.32 -0.93
N ARG A 275 -8.90 10.23 -0.42
CA ARG A 275 -10.36 10.11 -0.27
C ARG A 275 -10.86 10.61 1.09
N TYR A 276 -10.07 10.44 2.14
CA TYR A 276 -10.51 10.65 3.52
C TYR A 276 -9.70 11.69 4.30
N GLY A 277 -8.65 12.26 3.71
CA GLY A 277 -7.73 13.18 4.38
C GLY A 277 -6.53 12.45 4.99
N GLN A 278 -5.48 13.22 5.30
CA GLN A 278 -4.29 12.74 6.01
C GLN A 278 -4.65 12.21 7.41
N GLY A 279 -3.86 11.26 7.93
CA GLY A 279 -4.04 10.70 9.27
C GLY A 279 -5.10 9.60 9.44
N VAL A 280 -5.84 9.22 8.39
CA VAL A 280 -6.77 8.07 8.43
C VAL A 280 -6.01 6.76 8.19
N SER A 281 -5.96 5.88 9.20
CA SER A 281 -5.29 4.58 9.08
C SER A 281 -5.92 3.68 7.99
N ASP A 282 -5.11 2.86 7.31
CA ASP A 282 -5.60 1.87 6.33
C ASP A 282 -6.59 0.87 6.92
N VAL A 283 -6.49 0.56 8.22
CA VAL A 283 -7.44 -0.32 8.92
C VAL A 283 -8.85 0.27 8.93
N ARG A 284 -8.98 1.58 9.22
CA ARG A 284 -10.27 2.29 9.21
C ARG A 284 -10.90 2.27 7.83
N VAL A 285 -10.11 2.54 6.79
CA VAL A 285 -10.58 2.52 5.40
C VAL A 285 -10.96 1.12 4.98
N SER A 286 -10.12 0.13 5.26
CA SER A 286 -10.42 -1.27 4.98
C SER A 286 -11.74 -1.68 5.64
N LEU A 287 -11.94 -1.34 6.91
CA LEU A 287 -13.16 -1.64 7.65
C LEU A 287 -14.40 -0.98 7.03
N VAL A 288 -14.29 0.29 6.64
CA VAL A 288 -15.37 1.01 5.96
C VAL A 288 -15.66 0.39 4.59
N SER A 289 -14.64 0.12 3.78
CA SER A 289 -14.78 -0.58 2.49
C SER A 289 -15.45 -1.93 2.66
N TYR A 290 -15.01 -2.73 3.62
CA TYR A 290 -15.63 -4.01 3.98
C TYR A 290 -17.10 -3.82 4.37
N ALA A 291 -17.41 -2.88 5.27
CA ALA A 291 -18.79 -2.59 5.67
C ALA A 291 -19.68 -2.20 4.47
N THR A 292 -19.15 -1.41 3.54
CA THR A 292 -19.92 -0.93 2.37
C THR A 292 -20.22 -2.02 1.34
N GLN A 293 -19.46 -3.12 1.30
CA GLN A 293 -19.76 -4.26 0.40
C GLN A 293 -21.11 -4.91 0.69
N PHE A 294 -21.65 -4.71 1.89
CA PHE A 294 -22.93 -5.30 2.32
C PHE A 294 -24.13 -4.38 2.09
N VAL A 295 -23.94 -3.19 1.50
CA VAL A 295 -25.05 -2.32 1.11
C VAL A 295 -25.98 -3.06 0.16
N GLY A 296 -27.29 -3.00 0.44
CA GLY A 296 -28.33 -3.73 -0.28
C GLY A 296 -28.78 -5.03 0.41
N ASN A 297 -27.97 -5.58 1.33
CA ASN A 297 -28.33 -6.80 2.05
C ASN A 297 -29.43 -6.55 3.09
N PRO A 298 -30.23 -7.58 3.45
CA PRO A 298 -31.43 -7.39 4.25
C PRO A 298 -31.14 -6.98 5.70
N TYR A 299 -32.12 -6.31 6.31
CA TYR A 299 -32.16 -6.11 7.75
C TYR A 299 -32.95 -7.25 8.40
N VAL A 300 -32.44 -7.85 9.47
CA VAL A 300 -33.15 -8.86 10.27
C VAL A 300 -32.95 -8.56 11.75
N TRP A 301 -34.04 -8.36 12.48
CA TRP A 301 -34.00 -8.10 13.93
C TRP A 301 -33.28 -9.22 14.68
N GLY A 302 -32.28 -8.88 15.51
CA GLY A 302 -31.41 -9.84 16.21
C GLY A 302 -30.40 -10.56 15.31
N GLY A 303 -30.38 -10.26 14.00
CA GLY A 303 -29.51 -10.91 13.03
C GLY A 303 -28.07 -10.44 13.12
N THR A 304 -27.13 -11.29 12.70
CA THR A 304 -25.69 -11.03 12.66
C THR A 304 -25.06 -11.40 11.32
N SER A 305 -25.84 -11.89 10.37
CA SER A 305 -25.31 -12.33 9.08
C SER A 305 -25.22 -11.14 8.12
N LEU A 306 -24.00 -10.81 7.70
CA LEU A 306 -23.77 -9.70 6.76
C LEU A 306 -24.42 -9.93 5.38
N THR A 307 -24.75 -11.17 5.03
CA THR A 307 -25.39 -11.54 3.75
C THR A 307 -26.83 -12.02 3.88
N ARG A 308 -27.19 -12.74 4.96
CA ARG A 308 -28.56 -13.25 5.17
C ARG A 308 -29.44 -12.36 6.02
N GLY A 309 -28.86 -11.35 6.66
CA GLY A 309 -29.59 -10.35 7.42
C GLY A 309 -28.96 -10.05 8.78
N ALA A 310 -28.83 -8.76 9.06
CA ALA A 310 -28.36 -8.25 10.34
C ALA A 310 -29.22 -7.09 10.81
N ASP A 311 -29.30 -6.85 12.13
CA ASP A 311 -29.82 -5.60 12.65
C ASP A 311 -28.70 -4.57 12.81
N CYS A 312 -29.02 -3.37 13.30
CA CYS A 312 -28.08 -2.26 13.34
C CYS A 312 -26.78 -2.60 14.07
N SER A 313 -26.88 -3.18 15.26
CA SER A 313 -25.75 -3.50 16.10
C SER A 313 -25.15 -4.87 15.81
N GLY A 314 -25.93 -5.83 15.30
CA GLY A 314 -25.41 -7.08 14.73
C GLY A 314 -24.58 -6.85 13.46
N PHE A 315 -24.93 -5.87 12.63
CA PHE A 315 -24.13 -5.46 11.48
C PHE A 315 -22.78 -4.90 11.92
N VAL A 316 -22.78 -3.92 12.84
CA VAL A 316 -21.56 -3.34 13.42
C VAL A 316 -20.69 -4.43 14.06
N MET A 317 -21.29 -5.30 14.88
CA MET A 317 -20.60 -6.40 15.54
C MET A 317 -19.88 -7.30 14.53
N SER A 318 -20.57 -7.73 13.47
CA SER A 318 -20.00 -8.64 12.47
C SER A 318 -18.94 -7.97 11.59
N VAL A 319 -19.08 -6.68 11.28
CA VAL A 319 -18.05 -5.90 10.59
C VAL A 319 -16.78 -5.84 11.44
N PHE A 320 -16.89 -5.45 12.70
CA PHE A 320 -15.74 -5.27 13.59
C PHE A 320 -15.08 -6.61 13.96
N ALA A 321 -15.86 -7.70 14.06
CA ALA A 321 -15.33 -9.03 14.30
C ALA A 321 -14.37 -9.51 13.19
N ASN A 322 -14.58 -9.09 11.93
CA ASN A 322 -13.66 -9.38 10.82
C ASN A 322 -12.28 -8.72 11.00
N TYR A 323 -12.21 -7.66 11.81
CA TYR A 323 -10.98 -6.95 12.17
C TYR A 323 -10.49 -7.29 13.58
N GLY A 324 -10.97 -8.40 14.16
CA GLY A 324 -10.54 -8.88 15.47
C GLY A 324 -11.11 -8.10 16.67
N ILE A 325 -12.03 -7.16 16.45
CA ILE A 325 -12.64 -6.34 17.50
C ILE A 325 -13.98 -6.96 17.91
N SER A 326 -14.03 -7.47 19.14
CA SER A 326 -15.27 -8.03 19.69
C SER A 326 -16.15 -6.93 20.27
N LEU A 327 -17.38 -6.81 19.75
CA LEU A 327 -18.39 -5.89 20.24
C LEU A 327 -19.60 -6.66 20.76
N PRO A 328 -20.30 -6.17 21.79
CA PRO A 328 -21.56 -6.75 22.21
C PRO A 328 -22.62 -6.54 21.13
N HIS A 329 -23.61 -7.43 21.05
CA HIS A 329 -24.69 -7.32 20.06
C HIS A 329 -25.60 -6.09 20.27
N SER A 330 -25.67 -5.52 21.48
CA SER A 330 -26.54 -4.38 21.77
C SER A 330 -25.91 -3.03 21.42
N SER A 331 -26.61 -2.19 20.64
CA SER A 331 -26.18 -0.80 20.35
C SER A 331 -25.93 0.04 21.61
N ARG A 332 -26.71 -0.18 22.68
CA ARG A 332 -26.51 0.49 23.98
C ARG A 332 -25.20 0.08 24.64
N ALA A 333 -24.83 -1.19 24.54
CA ALA A 333 -23.58 -1.69 25.09
C ALA A 333 -22.39 -1.25 24.24
N GLN A 334 -22.51 -1.30 22.92
CA GLN A 334 -21.50 -0.80 21.96
C GLN A 334 -21.16 0.67 22.20
N ALA A 335 -22.16 1.48 22.58
CA ALA A 335 -21.95 2.88 22.92
C ALA A 335 -21.01 3.11 24.12
N ASN A 336 -20.65 2.07 24.86
CA ASN A 336 -19.69 2.11 25.97
C ASN A 336 -18.38 1.36 25.65
N CYS A 337 -18.20 0.86 24.43
CA CYS A 337 -17.05 0.05 24.02
C CYS A 337 -15.91 0.86 23.38
N GLY A 338 -15.64 2.06 23.89
CA GLY A 338 -14.57 2.91 23.34
C GLY A 338 -14.60 4.33 23.93
N THR A 339 -13.92 5.26 23.26
CA THR A 339 -13.80 6.65 23.70
C THR A 339 -14.90 7.51 23.10
N LYS A 340 -15.61 8.27 23.93
CA LYS A 340 -16.58 9.27 23.45
C LYS A 340 -15.81 10.42 22.78
N ILE A 341 -16.19 10.77 21.55
CA ILE A 341 -15.61 11.87 20.80
C ILE A 341 -16.68 12.87 20.37
N SER A 342 -16.28 14.06 19.93
CA SER A 342 -17.18 14.98 19.24
C SER A 342 -17.48 14.46 17.83
N ALA A 343 -18.59 14.91 17.23
CA ALA A 343 -18.93 14.51 15.86
C ALA A 343 -18.04 15.19 14.80
N SER A 344 -17.42 16.33 15.13
CA SER A 344 -16.43 16.99 14.26
C SER A 344 -15.11 16.22 14.22
N ASP A 345 -14.75 15.52 15.30
CA ASP A 345 -13.52 14.72 15.36
C ASP A 345 -13.71 13.33 14.74
N ALA A 346 -14.88 13.03 14.19
CA ALA A 346 -15.23 11.72 13.69
C ALA A 346 -14.36 11.31 12.50
N GLN A 347 -13.74 10.14 12.60
CA GLN A 347 -12.96 9.51 11.55
C GLN A 347 -13.69 8.29 11.01
N PRO A 348 -13.42 7.89 9.74
CA PRO A 348 -13.98 6.65 9.19
C PRO A 348 -13.80 5.47 10.15
N GLY A 349 -14.84 4.66 10.29
CA GLY A 349 -14.92 3.57 11.27
C GLY A 349 -15.48 3.95 12.64
N ASP A 350 -15.56 5.23 13.01
CA ASP A 350 -16.18 5.63 14.28
C ASP A 350 -17.69 5.37 14.29
N LEU A 351 -18.26 5.10 15.47
CA LEU A 351 -19.65 4.68 15.61
C LEU A 351 -20.56 5.85 16.00
N PHE A 352 -21.59 6.07 15.19
CA PHE A 352 -22.65 7.05 15.44
C PHE A 352 -23.85 6.36 16.07
N PHE A 353 -24.25 6.81 17.25
CA PHE A 353 -25.40 6.27 17.98
C PHE A 353 -26.57 7.25 17.95
N TYR A 354 -27.76 6.71 17.72
CA TYR A 354 -29.00 7.48 17.67
C TYR A 354 -29.99 6.95 18.70
N GLY A 355 -30.85 7.83 19.19
CA GLY A 355 -31.78 7.53 20.26
C GLY A 355 -32.85 8.59 20.41
N ASN A 356 -33.67 8.43 21.45
CA ASN A 356 -34.59 9.44 21.94
C ASN A 356 -34.16 9.81 23.37
N GLY A 357 -33.79 11.05 23.61
CA GLY A 357 -33.18 11.46 24.88
C GLY A 357 -31.91 10.65 25.18
N SER A 358 -31.83 10.07 26.39
CA SER A 358 -30.69 9.25 26.81
C SER A 358 -30.74 7.79 26.33
N SER A 359 -31.82 7.36 25.69
CA SER A 359 -31.97 5.95 25.26
C SER A 359 -31.52 5.74 23.82
N ILE A 360 -30.36 5.11 23.66
CA ILE A 360 -29.83 4.63 22.39
C ILE A 360 -30.72 3.48 21.87
N ASN A 361 -31.07 3.54 20.59
CA ASN A 361 -31.84 2.52 19.89
C ASN A 361 -31.29 2.12 18.52
N HIS A 362 -30.24 2.80 18.04
CA HIS A 362 -29.68 2.57 16.72
C HIS A 362 -28.20 2.94 16.69
N VAL A 363 -27.43 2.27 15.83
CA VAL A 363 -26.00 2.51 15.61
C VAL A 363 -25.68 2.45 14.11
N ALA A 364 -24.68 3.22 13.69
CA ALA A 364 -24.14 3.25 12.34
C ALA A 364 -22.62 3.41 12.37
N ILE A 365 -21.94 3.00 11.29
CA ILE A 365 -20.49 3.19 11.11
C ILE A 365 -20.29 4.45 10.26
N TYR A 366 -19.50 5.40 10.72
CA TYR A 366 -19.11 6.58 9.97
C TYR A 366 -18.17 6.21 8.82
N ILE A 367 -18.43 6.74 7.63
CA ILE A 367 -17.69 6.40 6.41
C ILE A 367 -17.00 7.62 5.78
N GLY A 368 -16.87 8.72 6.52
CA GLY A 368 -16.35 9.98 6.00
C GLY A 368 -17.39 10.81 5.23
N GLY A 369 -17.02 12.04 4.85
CA GLY A 369 -17.87 12.92 4.03
C GLY A 369 -19.27 13.17 4.59
N GLY A 370 -19.42 13.20 5.93
CA GLY A 370 -20.71 13.39 6.58
C GLY A 370 -21.69 12.23 6.38
N SER A 371 -21.22 11.02 6.08
CA SER A 371 -22.05 9.85 5.76
C SER A 371 -21.81 8.66 6.72
N VAL A 372 -22.81 7.79 6.83
CA VAL A 372 -22.76 6.54 7.61
C VAL A 372 -23.29 5.35 6.81
N VAL A 373 -22.80 4.15 7.11
CA VAL A 373 -23.37 2.86 6.66
C VAL A 373 -24.02 2.13 7.84
N HIS A 374 -25.22 1.59 7.62
CA HIS A 374 -25.99 0.92 8.67
C HIS A 374 -27.04 -0.04 8.14
N ALA A 375 -27.32 -1.11 8.89
CA ALA A 375 -28.55 -1.89 8.74
C ALA A 375 -29.73 -1.06 9.28
N SER A 376 -30.50 -0.45 8.37
CA SER A 376 -31.44 0.61 8.73
C SER A 376 -32.81 0.13 9.16
N SER A 377 -33.43 -0.77 8.40
CA SER A 377 -34.81 -1.23 8.64
C SER A 377 -35.14 -2.43 7.75
N PRO A 378 -36.16 -3.25 8.09
CA PRO A 378 -36.63 -4.34 7.25
C PRO A 378 -36.96 -3.93 5.80
N LYS A 379 -37.41 -2.68 5.59
CA LYS A 379 -37.78 -2.17 4.26
C LYS A 379 -36.57 -1.83 3.38
N SER A 380 -35.48 -1.35 3.98
CA SER A 380 -34.38 -0.75 3.23
C SER A 380 -33.05 -1.50 3.39
N GLY A 381 -32.99 -2.50 4.27
CA GLY A 381 -31.77 -3.26 4.52
C GLY A 381 -30.61 -2.40 5.01
N ILE A 382 -29.40 -2.84 4.67
CA ILE A 382 -28.15 -2.12 4.84
C ILE A 382 -28.04 -1.06 3.76
N LYS A 383 -27.81 0.19 4.16
CA LYS A 383 -27.70 1.33 3.26
C LYS A 383 -26.73 2.38 3.76
N ILE A 384 -26.41 3.32 2.88
CA ILE A 384 -25.70 4.55 3.21
C ILE A 384 -26.74 5.65 3.47
N SER A 385 -26.47 6.53 4.43
CA SER A 385 -27.27 7.72 4.73
C SER A 385 -26.36 8.85 5.22
N GLY A 386 -26.81 10.09 5.11
CA GLY A 386 -26.09 11.20 5.74
C GLY A 386 -26.07 11.02 7.26
N ALA A 387 -24.94 11.27 7.93
CA ALA A 387 -24.73 11.02 9.35
C ALA A 387 -25.78 11.70 10.27
N TYR A 388 -26.38 12.78 9.79
CA TYR A 388 -27.39 13.58 10.50
C TYR A 388 -28.84 13.34 10.02
N TYR A 389 -29.11 12.22 9.31
CA TYR A 389 -30.49 11.82 8.96
C TYR A 389 -31.40 11.67 10.20
N ARG A 390 -30.77 11.45 11.36
CA ARG A 390 -31.29 11.65 12.72
C ARG A 390 -30.18 12.38 13.49
N THR A 391 -30.52 13.13 14.53
CA THR A 391 -29.50 13.74 15.41
C THR A 391 -28.78 12.65 16.21
N PRO A 392 -27.44 12.50 16.07
CA PRO A 392 -26.68 11.56 16.90
C PRO A 392 -26.73 11.97 18.37
N VAL A 393 -26.90 11.01 19.27
CA VAL A 393 -26.87 11.24 20.73
C VAL A 393 -25.50 10.96 21.34
N LYS A 394 -24.66 10.17 20.64
CA LYS A 394 -23.29 9.85 21.04
C LYS A 394 -22.47 9.42 19.82
N VAL A 395 -21.19 9.79 19.79
CA VAL A 395 -20.19 9.27 18.84
C VAL A 395 -19.09 8.59 19.64
N VAL A 396 -18.66 7.40 19.21
CA VAL A 396 -17.65 6.59 19.91
C VAL A 396 -16.59 6.10 18.94
N ARG A 397 -15.32 6.31 19.31
CA ARG A 397 -14.17 5.71 18.66
C ARG A 397 -13.83 4.38 19.32
N VAL A 398 -13.84 3.32 18.51
CA VAL A 398 -13.55 1.94 18.95
C VAL A 398 -12.17 1.47 18.46
N ILE A 399 -11.73 1.96 17.31
CA ILE A 399 -10.41 1.69 16.74
C ILE A 399 -9.47 2.76 17.31
N ASN A 400 -8.42 2.35 18.02
CA ASN A 400 -7.30 3.24 18.34
C ASN A 400 -6.26 3.09 17.23
N ASN A 401 -5.69 4.21 16.79
CA ASN A 401 -4.68 4.24 15.73
C ASN A 401 -3.43 3.44 16.11
#